data_AF-A0A1F6CLX5-F1
#
_entry.id   AF-A0A1F6CLX5-F1
#
_cell.length_a   1.000
_cell.length_b   1.000
_cell.length_c   1.000
_cell.angle_alpha   90.00
_cell.angle_beta   90.00
_cell.angle_gamma   90.00
#
_symmetry.space_group_name_H-M   'P 1'
#
loop_
_entity.id
_entity.type
_entity.pdbx_description
1 polymer ?
#
loop_
_entity_poly.entity_id
_entity_poly.type
_entity_poly.pdbx_seq_one_letter_code
_entity_poly.pdbx_strand_id
1 'polypeptide(L)'
;MLVVAFMGIFLLILGTITSYTFEQAKYGRALYGREQALAIAEAGLEYYRWFLAHNPNDLTNGTGGPGPYTYSVSDPEGGELGSASLSVTSNSACGIIQSIDITSQGTSNLNPVFKRTLFGRYMRQSVAAYSYLLNSNVWAGPDRNITGPYHSNGGIRMDGTNNSDVSSAVSTWLCDGNYNCSPTQSNAPGVLGSGSGSALWKYPIGSVDFSGMATSLTNLKTYAQGGGGMYYASSTGSVNSRGYHLIFKSNGTVDIYRVTSTNSVPSYNSQTGWNLTEYSIIKTQTLLGNYTVPSSCRLIFLEDRVWVEGVVKDKVTLVAATPGDTATTPDIYLLNNITYVAQGGTSGFTAIAEGNILISLNAPTTMEIHGVFSAHSGRYGRNFYTNSSSYPSNKRVGSSWSSYVLRNQLTTVGTVVSNYRTGTAWSDGSSTVSGFQSRVDAYDQLQATDPPPFTPAASTDYSYVLWREQ
;
A
#
# COMPACT_ATOMS: atom_id res chain seq x y z
N MET A 1 -43.89 67.86 -9.52
CA MET A 1 -43.03 66.93 -10.28
C MET A 1 -41.95 66.27 -9.43
N LEU A 2 -41.16 67.02 -8.65
CA LEU A 2 -40.08 66.44 -7.82
C LEU A 2 -40.54 65.34 -6.85
N VAL A 3 -41.66 65.54 -6.16
CA VAL A 3 -42.23 64.56 -5.20
C VAL A 3 -42.62 63.24 -5.87
N VAL A 4 -43.17 63.30 -7.09
CA VAL A 4 -43.57 62.10 -7.86
C VAL A 4 -42.33 61.33 -8.33
N ALA A 5 -41.27 62.04 -8.73
CA ALA A 5 -39.99 61.42 -9.11
C ALA A 5 -39.31 60.73 -7.92
N PHE A 6 -39.28 61.37 -6.75
CA PHE A 6 -38.72 60.77 -5.53
C PHE A 6 -39.53 59.57 -5.03
N MET A 7 -40.87 59.62 -5.10
CA MET A 7 -41.71 58.43 -4.83
C MET A 7 -41.45 57.30 -5.82
N GLY A 8 -41.28 57.61 -7.11
CA GLY A 8 -40.95 56.60 -8.13
C GLY A 8 -39.62 55.91 -7.86
N ILE A 9 -38.57 56.67 -7.55
CA ILE A 9 -37.24 56.12 -7.22
C ILE A 9 -37.31 55.31 -5.92
N PHE A 10 -38.01 55.80 -4.90
CA PHE A 10 -38.16 55.09 -3.62
C PHE A 10 -38.89 53.75 -3.80
N LEU A 11 -39.99 53.72 -4.55
CA LEU A 11 -40.72 52.47 -4.84
C LEU A 11 -39.87 51.49 -5.65
N LEU A 12 -39.03 51.98 -6.56
CA LEU A 12 -38.12 51.15 -7.34
C LEU A 12 -37.05 50.52 -6.44
N ILE A 13 -36.43 51.32 -5.56
CA ILE A 13 -35.46 50.82 -4.56
C ILE A 13 -36.12 49.81 -3.62
N LEU A 14 -37.30 50.13 -3.07
CA LEU A 14 -38.05 49.24 -2.18
C LEU A 14 -38.39 47.91 -2.88
N GLY A 15 -38.83 47.98 -4.13
CA GLY A 15 -39.09 46.83 -4.98
C GLY A 15 -37.84 45.95 -5.14
N THR A 16 -36.70 46.55 -5.50
CA THR A 16 -35.44 45.81 -5.67
C THR A 16 -34.94 45.15 -4.38
N ILE A 17 -35.03 45.83 -3.24
CA ILE A 17 -34.64 45.25 -1.93
C ILE A 17 -35.54 44.07 -1.58
N THR A 18 -36.85 44.20 -1.83
CA THR A 18 -37.82 43.14 -1.54
C THR A 18 -37.61 41.93 -2.45
N SER A 19 -37.37 42.14 -3.74
CA SER A 19 -37.00 41.06 -4.66
C SER A 19 -35.71 40.38 -4.24
N TYR A 20 -34.70 41.16 -3.83
CA TYR A 20 -33.42 40.61 -3.34
C TYR A 20 -33.60 39.75 -2.09
N THR A 21 -34.39 40.18 -1.10
CA THR A 21 -34.62 39.38 0.11
C THR A 21 -35.40 38.10 -0.18
N PHE A 22 -36.37 38.12 -1.10
CA PHE A 22 -37.06 36.90 -1.53
C PHE A 22 -36.11 35.93 -2.25
N GLU A 23 -35.23 36.43 -3.12
CA GLU A 23 -34.24 35.58 -3.78
C GLU A 23 -33.22 35.01 -2.79
N GLN A 24 -32.75 35.81 -1.81
CA GLN A 24 -31.91 35.31 -0.72
C GLN A 24 -32.61 34.23 0.12
N ALA A 25 -33.90 34.40 0.41
CA ALA A 25 -34.68 33.39 1.15
C ALA A 25 -34.86 32.10 0.34
N LYS A 26 -35.13 32.19 -0.97
CA LYS A 26 -35.18 31.03 -1.87
C LYS A 26 -33.84 30.32 -1.94
N TYR A 27 -32.76 31.08 -2.09
CA TYR A 27 -31.40 30.56 -2.11
C TYR A 27 -31.05 29.84 -0.81
N GLY A 28 -31.37 30.43 0.34
CA GLY A 28 -31.17 29.80 1.65
C GLY A 28 -31.92 28.49 1.81
N ARG A 29 -33.18 28.42 1.37
CA ARG A 29 -33.97 27.18 1.37
C ARG A 29 -33.40 26.12 0.42
N ALA A 30 -32.93 26.53 -0.75
CA ALA A 30 -32.28 25.62 -1.70
C ALA A 30 -30.97 25.06 -1.12
N LEU A 31 -30.14 25.89 -0.49
CA LEU A 31 -28.93 25.47 0.19
C LEU A 31 -29.24 24.48 1.32
N TYR A 32 -30.24 24.78 2.15
CA TYR A 32 -30.67 23.87 3.22
C TYR A 32 -31.15 22.51 2.69
N GLY A 33 -31.97 22.51 1.63
CA GLY A 33 -32.40 21.26 0.97
C GLY A 33 -31.22 20.45 0.40
N ARG A 34 -30.18 21.11 -0.12
CA ARG A 34 -28.95 20.46 -0.62
C ARG A 34 -28.14 19.81 0.49
N GLU A 35 -27.96 20.48 1.62
CA GLU A 35 -27.25 19.92 2.78
C GLU A 35 -28.05 18.79 3.42
N GLN A 36 -29.38 18.92 3.50
CA GLN A 36 -30.22 17.85 3.99
C GLN A 36 -30.16 16.61 3.07
N ALA A 37 -30.17 16.79 1.75
CA ALA A 37 -30.00 15.69 0.81
C ALA A 37 -28.62 15.01 0.94
N LEU A 38 -27.55 15.77 1.22
CA LEU A 38 -26.22 15.23 1.51
C LEU A 38 -26.22 14.39 2.78
N ALA A 39 -26.82 14.88 3.87
CA ALA A 39 -26.94 14.14 5.12
C ALA A 39 -27.78 12.85 4.97
N ILE A 40 -28.85 12.90 4.17
CA ILE A 40 -29.67 11.73 3.84
C ILE A 40 -28.85 10.69 3.05
N ALA A 41 -28.01 11.14 2.11
CA ALA A 41 -27.10 10.25 1.37
C ALA A 41 -26.08 9.58 2.32
N GLU A 42 -25.49 10.34 3.24
CA GLU A 42 -24.52 9.84 4.22
C GLU A 42 -25.15 8.80 5.17
N ALA A 43 -26.39 9.03 5.60
CA ALA A 43 -27.14 8.07 6.40
C ALA A 43 -27.25 6.68 5.73
N GLY A 44 -27.17 6.62 4.40
CA GLY A 44 -27.23 5.38 3.64
C GLY A 44 -25.94 4.63 3.55
N LEU A 45 -24.85 5.37 3.40
CA LEU A 45 -23.53 4.79 3.55
C LEU A 45 -23.41 4.22 4.97
N GLU A 46 -23.72 4.99 6.00
CA GLU A 46 -23.62 4.50 7.38
C GLU A 46 -24.59 3.33 7.68
N TYR A 47 -25.82 3.35 7.15
CA TYR A 47 -26.72 2.19 7.22
C TYR A 47 -26.10 0.94 6.59
N TYR A 48 -25.56 1.07 5.37
CA TYR A 48 -25.03 -0.09 4.65
C TYR A 48 -23.71 -0.59 5.25
N ARG A 49 -22.90 0.30 5.83
CA ARG A 49 -21.76 -0.05 6.67
C ARG A 49 -22.18 -0.90 7.85
N TRP A 50 -23.22 -0.48 8.59
CA TRP A 50 -23.78 -1.26 9.68
C TRP A 50 -24.31 -2.61 9.18
N PHE A 51 -25.00 -2.64 8.04
CA PHE A 51 -25.55 -3.86 7.45
C PHE A 51 -24.44 -4.88 7.13
N LEU A 52 -23.39 -4.45 6.43
CA LEU A 52 -22.25 -5.31 6.07
C LEU A 52 -21.44 -5.75 7.29
N ALA A 53 -21.38 -4.95 8.35
CA ALA A 53 -20.73 -5.36 9.59
C ALA A 53 -21.44 -6.56 10.26
N HIS A 54 -22.76 -6.67 10.11
CA HIS A 54 -23.56 -7.78 10.66
C HIS A 54 -23.79 -8.90 9.65
N ASN A 55 -23.79 -8.59 8.35
CA ASN A 55 -24.07 -9.51 7.24
C ASN A 55 -22.96 -9.42 6.17
N PRO A 56 -21.72 -9.83 6.47
CA PRO A 56 -20.55 -9.57 5.62
C PRO A 56 -20.59 -10.24 4.24
N ASN A 57 -21.38 -11.29 4.09
CA ASN A 57 -21.51 -12.06 2.84
C ASN A 57 -22.76 -11.69 2.03
N ASP A 58 -23.62 -10.81 2.55
CA ASP A 58 -24.84 -10.40 1.88
C ASP A 58 -24.64 -9.05 1.21
N LEU A 59 -24.58 -9.05 -0.12
CA LEU A 59 -24.51 -7.83 -0.92
C LEU A 59 -25.91 -7.35 -1.36
N THR A 60 -26.96 -8.10 -1.01
CA THR A 60 -28.32 -7.91 -1.49
C THR A 60 -29.27 -7.26 -0.48
N ASN A 61 -28.73 -6.76 0.63
CA ASN A 61 -29.51 -6.15 1.71
C ASN A 61 -30.64 -7.06 2.24
N GLY A 62 -30.42 -8.38 2.30
CA GLY A 62 -31.43 -9.37 2.71
C GLY A 62 -32.54 -9.63 1.69
N THR A 63 -32.54 -8.98 0.53
CA THR A 63 -33.60 -9.10 -0.47
C THR A 63 -33.41 -10.27 -1.44
N GLY A 64 -32.19 -10.78 -1.57
CA GLY A 64 -31.82 -11.82 -2.54
C GLY A 64 -31.80 -11.34 -4.00
N GLY A 65 -32.02 -10.04 -4.25
CA GLY A 65 -32.03 -9.43 -5.58
C GLY A 65 -31.09 -8.22 -5.68
N PRO A 66 -30.75 -7.80 -6.91
CA PRO A 66 -29.95 -6.59 -7.13
C PRO A 66 -30.73 -5.34 -6.71
N GLY A 67 -30.00 -4.32 -6.24
CA GLY A 67 -30.54 -3.01 -5.92
C GLY A 67 -31.02 -2.22 -7.16
N PRO A 68 -31.40 -0.94 -6.99
CA PRO A 68 -31.07 -0.12 -5.83
C PRO A 68 -32.01 -0.33 -4.63
N TYR A 69 -31.46 -0.27 -3.42
CA TYR A 69 -32.20 -0.39 -2.16
C TYR A 69 -32.62 0.98 -1.66
N THR A 70 -33.92 1.20 -1.46
CA THR A 70 -34.44 2.52 -1.04
C THR A 70 -34.87 2.48 0.43
N TYR A 71 -34.50 3.50 1.19
CA TYR A 71 -34.89 3.66 2.59
C TYR A 71 -35.33 5.10 2.85
N SER A 72 -36.32 5.27 3.73
CA SER A 72 -36.72 6.57 4.24
C SER A 72 -35.86 6.94 5.44
N VAL A 73 -35.48 8.22 5.53
CA VAL A 73 -34.74 8.80 6.65
C VAL A 73 -35.70 9.65 7.45
N SER A 74 -35.93 9.26 8.70
CA SER A 74 -36.82 9.96 9.62
C SER A 74 -36.05 10.94 10.51
N ASP A 75 -36.72 12.02 10.89
CA ASP A 75 -36.25 12.96 11.90
C ASP A 75 -36.45 12.35 13.31
N PRO A 76 -35.46 12.41 14.21
CA PRO A 76 -35.65 12.10 15.63
C PRO A 76 -36.80 12.88 16.30
N GLU A 77 -37.12 14.08 15.84
CA GLU A 77 -38.24 14.91 16.33
C GLU A 77 -39.59 14.53 15.69
N GLY A 78 -39.58 13.64 14.68
CA GLY A 78 -40.75 13.10 14.01
C GLY A 78 -40.89 13.55 12.54
N GLY A 79 -41.40 12.65 11.69
CA GLY A 79 -41.60 12.89 10.26
C GLY A 79 -40.44 12.39 9.38
N GLU A 80 -40.68 12.33 8.08
CA GLU A 80 -39.70 11.85 7.08
C GLU A 80 -38.95 13.04 6.46
N LEU A 81 -37.62 13.05 6.60
CA LEU A 81 -36.73 14.06 6.02
C LEU A 81 -36.53 13.85 4.51
N GLY A 82 -36.59 12.59 4.07
CA GLY A 82 -36.48 12.21 2.68
C GLY A 82 -36.13 10.74 2.53
N SER A 83 -35.65 10.38 1.35
CA SER A 83 -35.27 9.01 1.03
C SER A 83 -33.90 8.95 0.41
N ALA A 84 -33.24 7.81 0.58
CA ALA A 84 -32.05 7.53 -0.18
C ALA A 84 -32.04 6.15 -0.80
N SER A 85 -31.25 6.06 -1.87
CA SER A 85 -31.21 4.94 -2.79
C SER A 85 -29.77 4.45 -2.91
N LEU A 86 -29.55 3.18 -2.58
CA LEU A 86 -28.23 2.56 -2.50
C LEU A 86 -28.01 1.62 -3.69
N SER A 87 -26.92 1.85 -4.43
CA SER A 87 -26.39 0.92 -5.42
C SER A 87 -25.09 0.31 -4.90
N VAL A 88 -24.99 -1.01 -4.91
CA VAL A 88 -23.88 -1.75 -4.31
C VAL A 88 -23.25 -2.63 -5.38
N THR A 89 -21.92 -2.57 -5.52
CA THR A 89 -21.15 -3.34 -6.50
C THR A 89 -19.93 -3.95 -5.82
N SER A 90 -19.72 -5.25 -5.97
CA SER A 90 -18.52 -5.91 -5.44
C SER A 90 -17.41 -5.96 -6.48
N ASN A 91 -16.19 -5.69 -6.03
CA ASN A 91 -14.98 -5.90 -6.79
C ASN A 91 -14.36 -7.21 -6.34
N SER A 92 -14.47 -8.25 -7.18
CA SER A 92 -13.93 -9.58 -6.86
C SER A 92 -12.76 -9.96 -7.76
N ALA A 93 -11.85 -10.77 -7.21
CA ALA A 93 -10.73 -11.38 -7.92
C ALA A 93 -10.61 -12.84 -7.47
N CYS A 94 -10.41 -13.75 -8.43
CA CYS A 94 -10.41 -15.20 -8.20
C CYS A 94 -11.67 -15.70 -7.48
N GLY A 95 -12.83 -15.04 -7.69
CA GLY A 95 -14.09 -15.35 -7.01
C GLY A 95 -14.19 -14.86 -5.56
N ILE A 96 -13.20 -14.10 -5.07
CA ILE A 96 -13.17 -13.55 -3.71
C ILE A 96 -13.36 -12.04 -3.75
N ILE A 97 -14.29 -11.52 -2.94
CA ILE A 97 -14.56 -10.08 -2.80
C ILE A 97 -13.33 -9.41 -2.17
N GLN A 98 -12.83 -8.37 -2.84
CA GLN A 98 -11.68 -7.55 -2.39
C GLN A 98 -12.15 -6.22 -1.79
N SER A 99 -13.17 -5.62 -2.40
CA SER A 99 -13.79 -4.38 -1.92
C SER A 99 -15.25 -4.30 -2.36
N ILE A 100 -16.03 -3.47 -1.68
CA ILE A 100 -17.44 -3.22 -1.98
C ILE A 100 -17.61 -1.72 -2.21
N ASP A 101 -18.09 -1.36 -3.41
CA ASP A 101 -18.38 0.01 -3.79
C ASP A 101 -19.86 0.30 -3.56
N ILE A 102 -20.15 1.35 -2.79
CA ILE A 102 -21.49 1.74 -2.38
C ILE A 102 -21.73 3.16 -2.85
N THR A 103 -22.76 3.36 -3.65
CA THR A 103 -23.21 4.67 -4.10
C THR A 103 -24.56 4.96 -3.44
N SER A 104 -24.64 6.03 -2.65
CA SER A 104 -25.85 6.46 -1.96
C SER A 104 -26.36 7.77 -2.56
N GLN A 105 -27.57 7.77 -3.11
CA GLN A 105 -28.23 8.99 -3.58
C GLN A 105 -29.29 9.43 -2.59
N GLY A 106 -29.10 10.59 -1.96
CA GLY A 106 -30.06 11.24 -1.07
C GLY A 106 -30.97 12.23 -1.77
N THR A 107 -32.25 12.19 -1.43
CA THR A 107 -33.29 13.11 -1.88
C THR A 107 -34.04 13.64 -0.67
N SER A 108 -34.05 14.97 -0.49
CA SER A 108 -34.79 15.64 0.58
C SER A 108 -36.25 15.88 0.18
N ASN A 109 -37.17 15.71 1.14
CA ASN A 109 -38.59 16.05 0.96
C ASN A 109 -38.84 17.56 0.86
N LEU A 110 -37.94 18.40 1.38
CA LEU A 110 -38.03 19.86 1.28
C LEU A 110 -37.83 20.35 -0.15
N ASN A 111 -36.94 19.68 -0.90
CA ASN A 111 -36.74 19.98 -2.31
C ASN A 111 -36.19 18.75 -3.07
N PRO A 112 -37.07 17.97 -3.73
CA PRO A 112 -36.68 16.76 -4.46
C PRO A 112 -35.81 17.02 -5.70
N VAL A 113 -35.68 18.27 -6.15
CA VAL A 113 -34.86 18.64 -7.31
C VAL A 113 -33.37 18.53 -7.00
N PHE A 114 -32.99 18.79 -5.74
CA PHE A 114 -31.59 18.81 -5.33
C PHE A 114 -31.18 17.47 -4.73
N LYS A 115 -30.85 16.52 -5.60
CA LYS A 115 -30.30 15.22 -5.22
C LYS A 115 -28.80 15.31 -4.99
N ARG A 116 -28.30 14.56 -4.01
CA ARG A 116 -26.87 14.41 -3.73
C ARG A 116 -26.45 12.96 -3.79
N THR A 117 -25.31 12.69 -4.38
CA THR A 117 -24.79 11.34 -4.53
C THR A 117 -23.43 11.25 -3.85
N LEU A 118 -23.30 10.29 -2.94
CA LEU A 118 -22.07 9.96 -2.26
C LEU A 118 -21.58 8.59 -2.69
N PHE A 119 -20.26 8.46 -2.79
CA PHE A 119 -19.58 7.21 -3.10
C PHE A 119 -18.67 6.83 -1.96
N GLY A 120 -18.79 5.58 -1.49
CA GLY A 120 -17.94 4.98 -0.49
C GLY A 120 -17.35 3.65 -0.97
N ARG A 121 -16.03 3.46 -0.83
CA ARG A 121 -15.40 2.14 -1.00
C ARG A 121 -15.15 1.50 0.36
N TYR A 122 -15.84 0.40 0.61
CA TYR A 122 -15.76 -0.35 1.84
C TYR A 122 -14.82 -1.55 1.71
N MET A 123 -13.73 -1.53 2.47
CA MET A 123 -12.76 -2.63 2.56
C MET A 123 -11.96 -2.51 3.86
N ARG A 124 -11.15 -3.52 4.17
CA ARG A 124 -10.13 -3.38 5.22
C ARG A 124 -9.03 -2.44 4.72
N GLN A 125 -8.54 -1.57 5.60
CA GLN A 125 -7.46 -0.66 5.23
C GLN A 125 -6.23 -1.45 4.77
N SER A 126 -5.77 -1.20 3.55
CA SER A 126 -4.61 -1.88 3.00
C SER A 126 -3.31 -1.35 3.59
N VAL A 127 -2.28 -2.20 3.65
CA VAL A 127 -0.91 -1.75 3.91
C VAL A 127 -0.43 -0.70 2.90
N ALA A 128 -1.03 -0.66 1.71
CA ALA A 128 -0.77 0.35 0.68
C ALA A 128 -0.95 1.81 1.15
N ALA A 129 -1.64 2.04 2.27
CA ALA A 129 -1.79 3.35 2.90
C ALA A 129 -0.51 3.88 3.58
N TYR A 130 0.53 3.05 3.73
CA TYR A 130 1.78 3.40 4.37
C TYR A 130 2.92 3.45 3.36
N SER A 131 3.91 4.32 3.57
CA SER A 131 5.19 4.21 2.87
C SER A 131 6.01 3.05 3.45
N TYR A 132 6.05 2.96 4.78
CA TYR A 132 6.73 1.89 5.50
C TYR A 132 5.91 1.39 6.68
N LEU A 133 5.86 0.07 6.82
CA LEU A 133 5.23 -0.63 7.91
C LEU A 133 6.18 -1.71 8.44
N LEU A 134 6.66 -1.55 9.67
CA LEU A 134 7.74 -2.36 10.23
C LEU A 134 7.35 -3.02 11.55
N ASN A 135 7.88 -4.22 11.82
CA ASN A 135 7.69 -4.91 13.11
C ASN A 135 8.99 -4.94 13.96
N SER A 136 9.83 -3.92 13.84
CA SER A 136 11.16 -3.91 14.46
C SER A 136 11.73 -2.51 14.65
N ASN A 137 12.74 -2.39 15.51
CA ASN A 137 13.48 -1.14 15.67
C ASN A 137 14.21 -0.78 14.36
N VAL A 138 14.24 0.49 14.00
CA VAL A 138 14.77 0.94 12.71
C VAL A 138 15.44 2.30 12.80
N TRP A 139 16.45 2.50 11.94
CA TRP A 139 17.05 3.80 11.69
C TRP A 139 16.78 4.22 10.24
N ALA A 140 16.07 5.33 10.07
CA ALA A 140 15.93 6.05 8.82
C ALA A 140 16.99 7.16 8.78
N GLY A 141 18.08 6.91 8.06
CA GLY A 141 19.21 7.84 7.94
C GLY A 141 18.88 9.15 7.22
N PRO A 142 19.77 10.16 7.31
CA PRO A 142 19.55 11.51 6.77
C PRO A 142 19.49 11.58 5.23
N ASP A 143 19.92 10.51 4.56
CA ASP A 143 19.90 10.35 3.10
C ASP A 143 18.55 9.82 2.55
N ARG A 144 17.53 9.71 3.41
CA ARG A 144 16.17 9.29 3.05
C ARG A 144 15.22 10.48 2.96
N ASN A 145 14.43 10.51 1.89
CA ASN A 145 13.27 11.39 1.76
C ASN A 145 12.00 10.55 1.71
N ILE A 146 11.15 10.67 2.73
CA ILE A 146 9.99 9.81 2.96
C ILE A 146 8.70 10.64 2.81
N THR A 147 7.86 10.23 1.87
CA THR A 147 6.54 10.79 1.62
C THR A 147 5.46 9.78 1.97
N GLY A 148 4.59 10.14 2.92
CA GLY A 148 3.51 9.29 3.41
C GLY A 148 3.77 8.64 4.77
N PRO A 149 2.74 7.97 5.34
CA PRO A 149 2.80 7.46 6.70
C PRO A 149 3.93 6.43 6.90
N TYR A 150 4.66 6.57 8.00
CA TYR A 150 5.73 5.64 8.40
C TYR A 150 5.40 5.06 9.77
N HIS A 151 5.31 3.74 9.88
CA HIS A 151 4.98 3.06 11.13
C HIS A 151 5.98 1.96 11.48
N SER A 152 6.27 1.84 12.78
CA SER A 152 6.91 0.66 13.34
C SER A 152 6.28 0.23 14.65
N ASN A 153 6.10 -1.08 14.84
CA ASN A 153 5.80 -1.63 16.16
C ASN A 153 6.98 -1.50 17.14
N GLY A 154 8.18 -1.25 16.63
CA GLY A 154 9.37 -0.94 17.43
C GLY A 154 9.69 0.56 17.48
N GLY A 155 10.85 0.87 18.03
CA GLY A 155 11.37 2.23 18.09
C GLY A 155 11.95 2.71 16.76
N ILE A 156 11.81 4.00 16.49
CA ILE A 156 12.24 4.63 15.25
C ILE A 156 13.26 5.71 15.57
N ARG A 157 14.45 5.61 14.97
CA ARG A 157 15.30 6.77 14.79
C ARG A 157 15.09 7.37 13.40
N MET A 158 14.55 8.58 13.36
CA MET A 158 14.20 9.32 12.16
C MET A 158 15.15 10.52 11.98
N ASP A 159 16.19 10.34 11.16
CA ASP A 159 17.11 11.41 10.77
C ASP A 159 16.84 11.95 9.36
N GLY A 160 16.09 11.19 8.54
CA GLY A 160 15.65 11.60 7.20
C GLY A 160 14.50 12.62 7.20
N THR A 161 14.08 13.06 6.03
CA THR A 161 12.95 14.00 5.88
C THR A 161 11.63 13.25 5.81
N ASN A 162 10.61 13.71 6.56
CA ASN A 162 9.21 13.26 6.42
C ASN A 162 8.24 14.42 6.19
N ASN A 163 7.15 14.13 5.49
CA ASN A 163 6.03 15.06 5.27
C ASN A 163 4.67 14.53 5.78
N SER A 164 4.68 13.40 6.49
CA SER A 164 3.49 12.73 7.02
C SER A 164 3.79 12.14 8.41
N ASP A 165 2.81 11.47 8.98
CA ASP A 165 2.87 10.87 10.32
C ASP A 165 3.98 9.82 10.41
N VAL A 166 4.85 9.96 11.42
CA VAL A 166 5.83 8.95 11.80
C VAL A 166 5.40 8.39 13.15
N SER A 167 5.08 7.12 13.20
CA SER A 167 4.41 6.54 14.35
C SER A 167 5.11 5.31 14.89
N SER A 168 5.16 5.20 16.22
CA SER A 168 5.74 4.05 16.91
C SER A 168 4.74 3.48 17.92
N ALA A 169 4.66 2.15 18.00
CA ALA A 169 3.81 1.49 18.99
C ALA A 169 4.38 1.53 20.42
N VAL A 170 5.69 1.71 20.56
CA VAL A 170 6.35 1.75 21.88
C VAL A 170 6.42 3.18 22.41
N SER A 171 6.26 3.33 23.73
CA SER A 171 6.49 4.61 24.40
C SER A 171 7.99 4.93 24.47
N THR A 172 8.80 3.92 24.81
CA THR A 172 10.25 4.02 24.89
C THR A 172 10.97 2.76 24.42
N TRP A 173 12.26 2.90 24.07
CA TRP A 173 13.11 1.79 23.62
C TRP A 173 14.60 2.08 23.85
N LEU A 174 15.43 1.02 23.72
CA LEU A 174 16.88 1.11 23.77
C LEU A 174 17.43 1.53 22.41
N CYS A 175 17.85 2.79 22.28
CA CYS A 175 18.59 3.26 21.11
C CYS A 175 20.10 3.15 21.36
N ASP A 176 20.75 2.19 20.71
CA ASP A 176 22.19 1.93 20.79
C ASP A 176 22.93 2.29 19.48
N GLY A 177 24.24 1.98 19.44
CA GLY A 177 25.07 2.21 18.26
C GLY A 177 24.61 1.49 16.99
N ASN A 178 23.78 0.42 17.07
CA ASN A 178 23.24 -0.25 15.88
C ASN A 178 22.25 0.66 15.12
N TYR A 179 21.66 1.62 15.82
CA TYR A 179 20.79 2.66 15.27
C TYR A 179 21.52 4.02 15.26
N ASN A 180 22.85 3.98 15.24
CA ASN A 180 23.73 5.14 15.24
C ASN A 180 23.63 6.03 16.49
N CYS A 181 22.98 5.59 17.58
CA CYS A 181 22.79 6.40 18.79
C CYS A 181 24.07 6.45 19.62
N SER A 182 24.60 7.65 19.81
CA SER A 182 25.79 7.91 20.63
C SER A 182 25.60 9.21 21.43
N PRO A 183 25.59 9.15 22.78
CA PRO A 183 25.66 7.95 23.61
C PRO A 183 24.40 7.07 23.46
N THR A 184 24.52 5.80 23.86
CA THR A 184 23.36 4.89 23.98
C THR A 184 22.31 5.48 24.91
N GLN A 185 21.04 5.44 24.48
CA GLN A 185 19.90 5.92 25.25
C GLN A 185 19.00 4.74 25.63
N SER A 186 19.00 4.36 26.90
CA SER A 186 18.23 3.19 27.38
C SER A 186 16.72 3.41 27.44
N ASN A 187 16.25 4.66 27.42
CA ASN A 187 14.84 5.02 27.51
C ASN A 187 14.51 6.12 26.48
N ALA A 188 14.96 5.91 25.24
CA ALA A 188 14.70 6.84 24.15
C ALA A 188 13.21 6.82 23.82
N PRO A 189 12.58 7.94 23.43
CA PRO A 189 11.17 7.95 23.03
C PRO A 189 10.93 7.07 21.81
N GLY A 190 9.70 6.58 21.64
CA GLY A 190 9.32 5.68 20.54
C GLY A 190 9.72 6.19 19.15
N VAL A 191 9.70 7.51 18.94
CA VAL A 191 10.35 8.16 17.80
C VAL A 191 11.35 9.20 18.32
N LEU A 192 12.59 9.14 17.84
CA LEU A 192 13.62 10.16 18.07
C LEU A 192 14.41 10.43 16.79
N GLY A 193 15.28 11.43 16.79
CA GLY A 193 16.24 11.66 15.71
C GLY A 193 16.41 13.14 15.40
N SER A 194 17.13 13.43 14.32
CA SER A 194 17.39 14.81 13.85
C SER A 194 16.60 15.19 12.59
N GLY A 195 15.69 14.33 12.14
CA GLY A 195 14.92 14.54 10.91
C GLY A 195 13.94 15.71 11.01
N SER A 196 13.65 16.33 9.87
CA SER A 196 12.62 17.37 9.77
C SER A 196 11.22 16.76 9.94
N GLY A 197 10.29 17.46 10.59
CA GLY A 197 8.90 16.98 10.72
C GLY A 197 8.58 16.29 12.05
N SER A 198 9.33 16.61 13.11
CA SER A 198 9.12 16.07 14.46
C SER A 198 7.74 16.36 15.06
N ALA A 199 7.05 17.41 14.59
CA ALA A 199 5.66 17.69 14.97
C ALA A 199 4.67 16.60 14.51
N LEU A 200 5.05 15.78 13.52
CA LEU A 200 4.25 14.67 13.00
C LEU A 200 4.65 13.32 13.63
N TRP A 201 5.53 13.33 14.63
CA TRP A 201 5.95 12.12 15.33
C TRP A 201 4.92 11.78 16.41
N LYS A 202 4.34 10.59 16.33
CA LYS A 202 3.25 10.12 17.21
C LYS A 202 3.66 8.83 17.92
N TYR A 203 3.76 8.87 19.24
CA TYR A 203 4.07 7.71 20.06
C TYR A 203 3.62 7.93 21.53
N PRO A 204 3.22 6.86 22.24
CA PRO A 204 2.88 5.55 21.71
C PRO A 204 1.55 5.58 20.95
N ILE A 205 1.41 4.74 19.92
CA ILE A 205 0.12 4.43 19.27
C ILE A 205 -0.15 2.92 19.27
N GLY A 206 -1.31 2.48 18.78
CA GLY A 206 -1.59 1.05 18.64
C GLY A 206 -0.59 0.36 17.70
N SER A 207 -0.21 -0.88 18.03
CA SER A 207 0.59 -1.73 17.16
C SER A 207 -0.23 -2.25 15.99
N VAL A 208 0.41 -2.42 14.84
CA VAL A 208 -0.19 -3.10 13.70
C VAL A 208 0.07 -4.60 13.80
N ASP A 209 -0.96 -5.42 13.61
CA ASP A 209 -0.86 -6.87 13.76
C ASP A 209 -0.20 -7.53 12.53
N PHE A 210 1.10 -7.79 12.60
CA PHE A 210 1.85 -8.51 11.55
C PHE A 210 1.44 -9.97 11.41
N SER A 211 0.91 -10.59 12.47
CA SER A 211 0.40 -11.96 12.41
C SER A 211 -0.95 -12.02 11.69
N GLY A 212 -1.81 -11.04 11.93
CA GLY A 212 -3.08 -10.85 11.21
C GLY A 212 -2.91 -10.35 9.77
N MET A 213 -1.80 -9.67 9.46
CA MET A 213 -1.39 -9.31 8.10
C MET A 213 -0.97 -10.52 7.24
N ALA A 214 -0.75 -11.69 7.86
CA ALA A 214 -0.56 -12.94 7.15
C ALA A 214 -1.78 -13.24 6.28
N THR A 215 -1.77 -12.81 5.03
CA THR A 215 -2.68 -13.36 4.04
C THR A 215 -2.44 -14.86 4.06
N SER A 216 -3.48 -15.68 4.23
CA SER A 216 -3.31 -17.13 4.29
C SER A 216 -2.63 -17.58 3.00
N LEU A 217 -1.31 -17.82 3.05
CA LEU A 217 -0.50 -18.21 1.90
C LEU A 217 -1.03 -19.53 1.33
N THR A 218 -1.59 -20.39 2.20
CA THR A 218 -2.35 -21.59 1.85
C THR A 218 -3.58 -21.28 1.00
N ASN A 219 -4.37 -20.26 1.36
CA ASN A 219 -5.53 -19.86 0.57
C ASN A 219 -5.09 -19.25 -0.77
N LEU A 220 -4.05 -18.41 -0.78
CA LEU A 220 -3.52 -17.84 -2.03
C LEU A 220 -3.02 -18.92 -2.99
N LYS A 221 -2.31 -19.93 -2.48
CA LYS A 221 -1.94 -21.11 -3.27
C LYS A 221 -3.17 -21.80 -3.86
N THR A 222 -4.20 -22.02 -3.04
CA THR A 222 -5.45 -22.66 -3.47
C THR A 222 -6.17 -21.85 -4.56
N TYR A 223 -6.23 -20.52 -4.41
CA TYR A 223 -6.83 -19.63 -5.41
C TYR A 223 -6.02 -19.58 -6.70
N ALA A 224 -4.69 -19.64 -6.63
CA ALA A 224 -3.86 -19.72 -7.81
C ALA A 224 -4.04 -21.05 -8.57
N GLN A 225 -4.20 -22.17 -7.86
CA GLN A 225 -4.40 -23.50 -8.45
C GLN A 225 -5.82 -23.71 -9.01
N GLY A 226 -6.85 -23.31 -8.26
CA GLY A 226 -8.24 -23.61 -8.58
C GLY A 226 -9.10 -22.42 -9.00
N GLY A 227 -8.70 -21.19 -8.65
CA GLY A 227 -9.45 -19.95 -8.92
C GLY A 227 -9.13 -19.28 -10.26
N GLY A 228 -8.35 -19.93 -11.12
CA GLY A 228 -7.96 -19.42 -12.44
C GLY A 228 -6.72 -18.51 -12.44
N GLY A 229 -5.93 -18.52 -11.37
CA GLY A 229 -4.64 -17.83 -11.29
C GLY A 229 -3.52 -18.60 -11.99
N MET A 230 -2.29 -18.16 -11.78
CA MET A 230 -1.09 -18.85 -12.27
C MET A 230 -0.35 -19.48 -11.11
N TYR A 231 -0.12 -20.79 -11.17
CA TYR A 231 0.62 -21.55 -10.16
C TYR A 231 1.84 -22.24 -10.78
N TYR A 232 2.99 -22.12 -10.11
CA TYR A 232 4.22 -22.82 -10.45
C TYR A 232 4.77 -23.53 -9.20
N ALA A 233 4.82 -24.86 -9.27
CA ALA A 233 5.49 -25.68 -8.25
C ALA A 233 7.01 -25.44 -8.23
N SER A 234 7.74 -26.06 -7.30
CA SER A 234 9.19 -25.97 -7.29
C SER A 234 9.82 -26.42 -8.62
N SER A 235 10.70 -25.57 -9.16
CA SER A 235 11.37 -25.69 -10.45
C SER A 235 12.28 -26.91 -10.58
N THR A 236 12.77 -27.44 -9.45
CA THR A 236 13.64 -28.64 -9.39
C THR A 236 13.07 -29.76 -8.53
N GLY A 237 11.83 -29.63 -8.05
CA GLY A 237 11.27 -30.53 -7.03
C GLY A 237 11.94 -30.40 -5.66
N SER A 238 12.68 -29.31 -5.43
CA SER A 238 13.33 -28.98 -4.16
C SER A 238 13.33 -27.47 -4.01
N VAL A 239 12.56 -27.01 -3.03
CA VAL A 239 12.32 -25.58 -2.79
C VAL A 239 13.62 -24.86 -2.47
N ASN A 240 13.74 -23.60 -2.92
CA ASN A 240 14.89 -22.71 -2.66
C ASN A 240 16.23 -23.17 -3.27
N SER A 241 16.25 -24.28 -4.01
CA SER A 241 17.43 -24.70 -4.79
C SER A 241 17.60 -23.83 -6.03
N ARG A 242 16.48 -23.42 -6.64
CA ARG A 242 16.38 -22.62 -7.86
C ARG A 242 15.17 -21.69 -7.74
N GLY A 243 14.61 -21.29 -8.87
CA GLY A 243 13.35 -20.61 -8.91
C GLY A 243 13.04 -20.04 -10.29
N TYR A 244 12.29 -18.94 -10.29
CA TYR A 244 11.71 -18.39 -11.51
C TYR A 244 12.05 -16.92 -11.65
N HIS A 245 12.26 -16.48 -12.88
CA HIS A 245 12.46 -15.07 -13.20
C HIS A 245 11.28 -14.58 -14.04
N LEU A 246 10.57 -13.59 -13.51
CA LEU A 246 9.38 -13.00 -14.09
C LEU A 246 9.71 -11.61 -14.62
N ILE A 247 9.48 -11.40 -15.92
CA ILE A 247 9.67 -10.11 -16.58
C ILE A 247 8.31 -9.60 -17.06
N PHE A 248 7.75 -8.61 -16.37
CA PHE A 248 6.49 -7.98 -16.76
C PHE A 248 6.68 -7.08 -17.99
N LYS A 249 5.73 -7.14 -18.92
CA LYS A 249 5.74 -6.35 -20.15
C LYS A 249 4.60 -5.35 -20.18
N SER A 250 4.85 -4.24 -20.85
CA SER A 250 3.89 -3.14 -21.02
C SER A 250 2.61 -3.52 -21.76
N ASN A 251 2.58 -4.68 -22.44
CA ASN A 251 1.39 -5.20 -23.10
C ASN A 251 0.46 -6.01 -22.16
N GLY A 252 0.83 -6.22 -20.90
CA GLY A 252 0.05 -7.01 -19.92
C GLY A 252 0.40 -8.50 -19.90
N THR A 253 1.50 -8.90 -20.53
CA THR A 253 2.04 -10.26 -20.46
C THR A 253 3.26 -10.33 -19.53
N VAL A 254 3.64 -11.53 -19.13
CA VAL A 254 4.82 -11.83 -18.33
C VAL A 254 5.65 -12.91 -19.03
N ASP A 255 6.94 -12.67 -19.23
CA ASP A 255 7.88 -13.74 -19.58
C ASP A 255 8.27 -14.47 -18.30
N ILE A 256 8.19 -15.80 -18.33
CA ILE A 256 8.56 -16.64 -17.20
C ILE A 256 9.73 -17.51 -17.62
N TYR A 257 10.86 -17.33 -16.93
CA TYR A 257 12.05 -18.14 -17.08
C TYR A 257 12.19 -19.06 -15.87
N ARG A 258 12.64 -20.28 -16.11
CA ARG A 258 13.17 -21.16 -15.07
C ARG A 258 14.65 -20.86 -14.89
N VAL A 259 15.08 -20.52 -13.67
CA VAL A 259 16.48 -20.27 -13.37
C VAL A 259 17.23 -21.60 -13.31
N THR A 260 18.26 -21.74 -14.14
CA THR A 260 19.05 -22.97 -14.28
C THR A 260 20.43 -22.91 -13.64
N SER A 261 20.87 -21.74 -13.14
CA SER A 261 21.96 -21.59 -12.17
C SER A 261 22.06 -20.15 -11.69
N THR A 262 22.65 -19.95 -10.51
CA THR A 262 22.96 -18.64 -9.93
C THR A 262 24.44 -18.54 -9.59
N ASN A 263 24.96 -17.32 -9.47
CA ASN A 263 26.28 -17.08 -8.89
C ASN A 263 26.14 -16.88 -7.39
N SER A 264 27.05 -17.48 -6.62
CA SER A 264 27.18 -17.23 -5.19
C SER A 264 28.03 -15.99 -4.94
N VAL A 265 27.61 -15.17 -3.97
CA VAL A 265 28.36 -13.98 -3.55
C VAL A 265 28.37 -13.90 -2.02
N PRO A 266 29.52 -13.65 -1.37
CA PRO A 266 29.56 -13.42 0.06
C PRO A 266 28.79 -12.13 0.40
N SER A 267 28.02 -12.18 1.48
CA SER A 267 27.24 -11.05 1.92
C SER A 267 27.07 -11.06 3.43
N TYR A 268 26.57 -9.95 3.96
CA TYR A 268 26.27 -9.80 5.38
C TYR A 268 24.88 -9.19 5.58
N ASN A 269 24.21 -9.63 6.64
CA ASN A 269 23.08 -8.91 7.21
C ASN A 269 23.13 -8.97 8.75
N SER A 270 22.29 -8.17 9.39
CA SER A 270 22.23 -8.07 10.85
C SER A 270 21.71 -9.32 11.56
N GLN A 271 20.97 -10.20 10.87
CA GLN A 271 20.33 -11.39 11.44
C GLN A 271 21.28 -12.60 11.44
N THR A 272 21.98 -12.84 10.33
CA THR A 272 22.80 -14.03 10.09
C THR A 272 24.31 -13.74 10.08
N GLY A 273 24.69 -12.47 10.07
CA GLY A 273 26.08 -12.06 9.97
C GLY A 273 26.73 -12.46 8.64
N TRP A 274 28.04 -12.75 8.68
CA TRP A 274 28.85 -13.14 7.52
C TRP A 274 28.71 -14.62 7.11
N ASN A 275 27.87 -15.39 7.80
CA ASN A 275 27.60 -16.79 7.44
C ASN A 275 26.64 -16.91 6.24
N LEU A 276 26.34 -15.79 5.57
CA LEU A 276 25.41 -15.71 4.46
C LEU A 276 26.14 -15.73 3.11
N THR A 277 25.77 -16.71 2.29
CA THR A 277 26.08 -16.70 0.86
C THR A 277 24.81 -16.35 0.09
N GLU A 278 24.86 -15.28 -0.68
CA GLU A 278 23.75 -14.80 -1.47
C GLU A 278 23.75 -15.45 -2.87
N TYR A 279 22.57 -15.80 -3.36
CA TYR A 279 22.36 -16.42 -4.67
C TYR A 279 21.46 -15.58 -5.60
N SER A 280 21.40 -14.27 -5.37
CA SER A 280 20.54 -13.32 -6.08
C SER A 280 20.91 -13.04 -7.54
N ILE A 281 22.06 -13.52 -8.02
CA ILE A 281 22.53 -13.25 -9.39
C ILE A 281 22.25 -14.46 -10.28
N ILE A 282 21.38 -14.29 -11.28
CA ILE A 282 21.10 -15.31 -12.29
C ILE A 282 22.33 -15.50 -13.18
N LYS A 283 22.79 -16.74 -13.33
CA LYS A 283 23.89 -17.12 -14.24
C LYS A 283 23.35 -17.71 -15.54
N THR A 284 22.40 -18.63 -15.44
CA THR A 284 21.71 -19.21 -16.60
C THR A 284 20.23 -19.39 -16.30
N GLN A 285 19.41 -19.30 -17.34
CA GLN A 285 17.96 -19.50 -17.26
C GLN A 285 17.42 -20.02 -18.59
N THR A 286 16.21 -20.58 -18.58
CA THR A 286 15.52 -21.09 -19.76
C THR A 286 14.11 -20.51 -19.81
N LEU A 287 13.73 -19.93 -20.94
CA LEU A 287 12.38 -19.40 -21.14
C LEU A 287 11.37 -20.55 -21.12
N LEU A 288 10.33 -20.43 -20.30
CA LEU A 288 9.18 -21.32 -20.33
C LEU A 288 8.11 -20.82 -21.30
N GLY A 289 7.93 -19.50 -21.35
CA GLY A 289 7.02 -18.86 -22.29
C GLY A 289 6.68 -17.42 -21.91
N ASN A 290 5.86 -16.81 -22.76
CA ASN A 290 5.20 -15.54 -22.51
C ASN A 290 3.72 -15.81 -22.22
N TYR A 291 3.21 -15.30 -21.11
CA TYR A 291 1.86 -15.59 -20.62
C TYR A 291 1.09 -14.31 -20.35
N THR A 292 -0.21 -14.30 -20.67
CA THR A 292 -1.11 -13.22 -20.25
C THR A 292 -1.58 -13.47 -18.82
N VAL A 293 -1.51 -12.46 -17.95
CA VAL A 293 -2.02 -12.60 -16.58
C VAL A 293 -3.57 -12.59 -16.62
N PRO A 294 -4.24 -13.66 -16.15
CA PRO A 294 -5.71 -13.78 -16.25
C PRO A 294 -6.45 -12.61 -15.60
N SER A 295 -7.40 -11.98 -16.32
CA SER A 295 -8.17 -10.84 -15.81
C SER A 295 -9.11 -11.20 -14.66
N SER A 296 -9.64 -12.42 -14.64
CA SER A 296 -10.51 -12.93 -13.57
C SER A 296 -9.75 -13.23 -12.27
N CYS A 297 -8.45 -13.55 -12.36
CA CYS A 297 -7.62 -13.92 -11.22
C CYS A 297 -6.18 -13.45 -11.43
N ARG A 298 -5.90 -12.23 -10.98
CA ARG A 298 -4.60 -11.57 -11.11
C ARG A 298 -3.61 -11.97 -10.02
N LEU A 299 -3.53 -13.28 -9.78
CA LEU A 299 -2.68 -13.89 -8.76
C LEU A 299 -1.68 -14.84 -9.43
N ILE A 300 -0.40 -14.64 -9.16
CA ILE A 300 0.70 -15.52 -9.56
C ILE A 300 1.34 -16.06 -8.29
N PHE A 301 1.35 -17.38 -8.13
CA PHE A 301 1.89 -18.07 -6.96
C PHE A 301 3.02 -19.01 -7.37
N LEU A 302 4.17 -18.89 -6.70
CA LEU A 302 5.35 -19.72 -6.94
C LEU A 302 5.87 -20.31 -5.62
N GLU A 303 6.24 -21.58 -5.66
CA GLU A 303 6.79 -22.32 -4.51
C GLU A 303 8.31 -22.26 -4.41
N ASP A 304 8.94 -21.25 -5.00
CA ASP A 304 10.39 -21.16 -5.13
C ASP A 304 10.82 -19.69 -5.05
N ARG A 305 12.14 -19.45 -5.06
CA ARG A 305 12.66 -18.09 -5.18
C ARG A 305 12.16 -17.43 -6.46
N VAL A 306 11.92 -16.13 -6.39
CA VAL A 306 11.45 -15.37 -7.55
C VAL A 306 12.36 -14.18 -7.80
N TRP A 307 12.77 -13.98 -9.04
CA TRP A 307 13.33 -12.72 -9.52
C TRP A 307 12.25 -11.98 -10.27
N VAL A 308 12.15 -10.67 -10.08
CA VAL A 308 11.14 -9.86 -10.74
C VAL A 308 11.69 -8.52 -11.22
N GLU A 309 11.27 -8.14 -12.43
CA GLU A 309 11.52 -6.85 -13.07
C GLU A 309 10.44 -6.52 -14.12
N GLY A 310 10.46 -5.30 -14.66
CA GLY A 310 9.74 -4.93 -15.87
C GLY A 310 8.66 -3.88 -15.70
N VAL A 311 7.68 -3.87 -16.60
CA VAL A 311 6.62 -2.86 -16.65
C VAL A 311 5.26 -3.51 -16.45
N VAL A 312 4.56 -3.13 -15.38
CA VAL A 312 3.27 -3.69 -14.97
C VAL A 312 2.13 -2.87 -15.55
N LYS A 313 1.25 -3.51 -16.36
CA LYS A 313 0.12 -2.84 -17.03
C LYS A 313 -1.14 -2.77 -16.18
N ASP A 314 -1.49 -3.87 -15.52
CA ASP A 314 -2.70 -3.97 -14.73
C ASP A 314 -2.36 -4.34 -13.29
N LYS A 315 -3.37 -4.39 -12.41
CA LYS A 315 -3.20 -4.91 -11.06
C LYS A 315 -2.81 -6.39 -11.06
N VAL A 316 -1.68 -6.72 -10.42
CA VAL A 316 -1.15 -8.08 -10.28
C VAL A 316 -0.58 -8.29 -8.88
N THR A 317 -0.86 -9.47 -8.32
CA THR A 317 -0.25 -9.94 -7.07
C THR A 317 0.63 -11.15 -7.33
N LEU A 318 1.90 -11.03 -6.94
CA LEU A 318 2.93 -12.05 -7.04
C LEU A 318 3.24 -12.58 -5.63
N VAL A 319 3.22 -13.90 -5.48
CA VAL A 319 3.49 -14.58 -4.22
C VAL A 319 4.60 -15.61 -4.40
N ALA A 320 5.60 -15.57 -3.53
CA ALA A 320 6.63 -16.59 -3.39
C ALA A 320 6.54 -17.21 -2.00
N ALA A 321 6.03 -18.43 -1.90
CA ALA A 321 5.76 -19.09 -0.63
C ALA A 321 5.60 -20.61 -0.75
N THR A 322 5.89 -21.32 0.33
CA THR A 322 5.70 -22.75 0.51
C THR A 322 4.90 -23.04 1.78
N PRO A 323 3.60 -22.65 1.79
CA PRO A 323 2.76 -22.81 2.96
C PRO A 323 2.69 -24.28 3.40
N GLY A 324 2.99 -24.52 4.66
CA GLY A 324 2.99 -25.84 5.27
C GLY A 324 4.33 -26.58 5.22
N ASP A 325 5.33 -26.05 4.50
CA ASP A 325 6.72 -26.52 4.59
C ASP A 325 7.52 -25.58 5.52
N THR A 326 7.87 -26.07 6.70
CA THR A 326 8.65 -25.29 7.66
C THR A 326 10.16 -25.33 7.40
N ALA A 327 10.61 -26.20 6.48
CA ALA A 327 12.02 -26.31 6.13
C ALA A 327 12.48 -25.25 5.11
N THR A 328 11.53 -24.58 4.44
CA THR A 328 11.82 -23.63 3.37
C THR A 328 11.03 -22.34 3.50
N THR A 329 11.68 -21.22 3.14
CA THR A 329 11.08 -19.89 3.16
C THR A 329 11.53 -19.13 1.90
N PRO A 330 10.72 -19.14 0.82
CA PRO A 330 11.11 -18.50 -0.43
C PRO A 330 11.26 -16.98 -0.34
N ASP A 331 12.26 -16.47 -1.05
CA ASP A 331 12.56 -15.04 -1.18
C ASP A 331 12.14 -14.49 -2.55
N ILE A 332 11.81 -13.20 -2.60
CA ILE A 332 11.67 -12.44 -3.85
C ILE A 332 12.86 -11.50 -4.00
N TYR A 333 13.51 -11.54 -5.16
CA TYR A 333 14.60 -10.66 -5.56
C TYR A 333 14.12 -9.61 -6.56
N LEU A 334 14.28 -8.34 -6.20
CA LEU A 334 14.08 -7.21 -7.09
C LEU A 334 15.36 -7.02 -7.90
N LEU A 335 15.33 -7.42 -9.18
CA LEU A 335 16.52 -7.44 -10.04
C LEU A 335 16.80 -6.07 -10.65
N ASN A 336 15.74 -5.36 -11.03
CA ASN A 336 15.79 -4.15 -11.83
C ASN A 336 14.51 -3.32 -11.62
N ASN A 337 14.32 -2.27 -12.41
CA ASN A 337 13.17 -1.40 -12.31
C ASN A 337 11.83 -2.17 -12.43
N ILE A 338 10.86 -1.75 -11.64
CA ILE A 338 9.47 -2.20 -11.69
C ILE A 338 8.63 -0.95 -11.80
N THR A 339 8.03 -0.69 -12.96
CA THR A 339 7.29 0.56 -13.20
C THR A 339 5.89 0.27 -13.72
N TYR A 340 4.98 1.24 -13.63
CA TYR A 340 3.63 1.11 -14.18
C TYR A 340 3.51 1.65 -15.60
N VAL A 341 2.68 0.99 -16.41
CA VAL A 341 2.27 1.52 -17.73
C VAL A 341 1.43 2.78 -17.55
N ALA A 342 0.50 2.77 -16.58
CA ALA A 342 -0.39 3.88 -16.30
C ALA A 342 -0.27 4.31 -14.84
N GLN A 343 -0.10 5.62 -14.62
CA GLN A 343 -0.01 6.23 -13.28
C GLN A 343 -1.40 6.60 -12.71
N GLY A 344 -2.49 6.20 -13.37
CA GLY A 344 -3.87 6.51 -13.00
C GLY A 344 -4.54 5.49 -12.08
N GLY A 345 -3.79 4.58 -11.46
CA GLY A 345 -4.31 3.59 -10.49
C GLY A 345 -4.87 2.31 -11.10
N THR A 346 -4.87 2.20 -12.44
CA THR A 346 -5.27 0.97 -13.15
C THR A 346 -4.17 -0.09 -13.17
N SER A 347 -2.91 0.35 -13.15
CA SER A 347 -1.73 -0.49 -12.90
C SER A 347 -1.47 -0.57 -11.38
N GLY A 348 -1.01 -1.72 -10.91
CA GLY A 348 -0.62 -1.88 -9.51
C GLY A 348 0.10 -3.21 -9.30
N PHE A 349 1.09 -3.23 -8.41
CA PHE A 349 1.88 -4.43 -8.17
C PHE A 349 1.99 -4.72 -6.68
N THR A 350 1.69 -5.96 -6.29
CA THR A 350 1.91 -6.45 -4.93
C THR A 350 2.82 -7.67 -5.00
N ALA A 351 3.94 -7.64 -4.29
CA ALA A 351 4.84 -8.76 -4.10
C ALA A 351 4.79 -9.22 -2.65
N ILE A 352 4.47 -10.49 -2.43
CA ILE A 352 4.41 -11.13 -1.11
C ILE A 352 5.44 -12.25 -1.08
N ALA A 353 6.46 -12.11 -0.24
CA ALA A 353 7.41 -13.18 0.02
C ALA A 353 7.13 -13.79 1.40
N GLU A 354 7.13 -15.11 1.49
CA GLU A 354 7.14 -15.79 2.79
C GLU A 354 8.39 -15.42 3.58
N GLY A 355 9.56 -15.47 2.94
CA GLY A 355 10.84 -15.03 3.49
C GLY A 355 11.06 -13.53 3.32
N ASN A 356 12.07 -13.17 2.52
CA ASN A 356 12.57 -11.82 2.34
C ASN A 356 12.18 -11.23 0.97
N ILE A 357 12.13 -9.90 0.90
CA ILE A 357 12.16 -9.16 -0.36
C ILE A 357 13.50 -8.43 -0.44
N LEU A 358 14.37 -8.88 -1.33
CA LEU A 358 15.76 -8.42 -1.40
C LEU A 358 16.05 -7.72 -2.72
N ILE A 359 16.73 -6.58 -2.65
CA ILE A 359 17.31 -5.96 -3.85
C ILE A 359 18.62 -6.69 -4.16
N SER A 360 18.75 -7.20 -5.39
CA SER A 360 19.92 -7.95 -5.80
C SER A 360 21.20 -7.09 -5.81
N LEU A 361 22.37 -7.74 -5.71
CA LEU A 361 23.66 -7.05 -5.88
C LEU A 361 23.74 -6.39 -7.25
N ASN A 362 23.30 -7.08 -8.30
CA ASN A 362 23.40 -6.62 -9.69
C ASN A 362 22.30 -5.62 -10.11
N ALA A 363 21.59 -5.02 -9.16
CA ALA A 363 20.61 -3.95 -9.41
C ALA A 363 21.23 -2.74 -10.14
N PRO A 364 20.45 -1.96 -10.92
CA PRO A 364 20.93 -0.79 -11.66
C PRO A 364 21.39 0.34 -10.73
N THR A 365 22.23 1.27 -11.24
CA THR A 365 22.81 2.37 -10.43
C THR A 365 21.76 3.32 -9.85
N THR A 366 20.72 3.58 -10.65
CA THR A 366 19.51 4.30 -10.28
C THR A 366 18.36 3.33 -10.50
N MET A 367 17.68 2.97 -9.42
CA MET A 367 16.62 1.98 -9.42
C MET A 367 15.29 2.61 -9.05
N GLU A 368 14.24 2.29 -9.80
CA GLU A 368 12.88 2.75 -9.55
C GLU A 368 11.93 1.56 -9.47
N ILE A 369 11.24 1.42 -8.34
CA ILE A 369 10.32 0.31 -8.08
C ILE A 369 8.97 0.83 -7.60
N HIS A 370 7.91 0.37 -8.26
CA HIS A 370 6.53 0.75 -7.99
C HIS A 370 5.77 -0.49 -7.49
N GLY A 371 5.23 -0.45 -6.27
CA GLY A 371 4.47 -1.55 -5.71
C GLY A 371 4.41 -1.63 -4.19
N VAL A 372 3.63 -2.60 -3.73
CA VAL A 372 3.57 -3.05 -2.34
C VAL A 372 4.50 -4.26 -2.19
N PHE A 373 5.54 -4.11 -1.39
CA PHE A 373 6.55 -5.15 -1.14
C PHE A 373 6.41 -5.65 0.29
N SER A 374 5.81 -6.84 0.45
CA SER A 374 5.53 -7.43 1.76
C SER A 374 6.38 -8.67 2.03
N ALA A 375 7.35 -8.54 2.95
CA ALA A 375 8.12 -9.65 3.50
C ALA A 375 7.46 -10.16 4.78
N HIS A 376 6.90 -11.37 4.74
CA HIS A 376 6.02 -11.87 5.80
C HIS A 376 6.77 -12.32 7.05
N SER A 377 7.69 -13.28 6.91
CA SER A 377 8.55 -13.74 8.01
C SER A 377 9.92 -13.06 8.00
N GLY A 378 10.34 -12.49 6.88
CA GLY A 378 11.68 -11.92 6.69
C GLY A 378 11.72 -10.40 6.66
N ARG A 379 12.62 -9.87 5.82
CA ARG A 379 12.88 -8.43 5.71
C ARG A 379 12.81 -7.91 4.29
N TYR A 380 12.48 -6.64 4.15
CA TYR A 380 12.77 -5.87 2.95
C TYR A 380 14.15 -5.21 3.06
N GLY A 381 14.99 -5.35 2.04
CA GLY A 381 16.21 -4.54 1.95
C GLY A 381 17.27 -5.05 1.00
N ARG A 382 18.50 -4.60 1.21
CA ARG A 382 19.68 -5.04 0.46
C ARG A 382 20.74 -5.54 1.43
N ASN A 383 21.34 -6.69 1.16
CA ASN A 383 22.46 -7.20 1.97
C ASN A 383 23.67 -6.26 1.87
N PHE A 384 24.56 -6.34 2.86
CA PHE A 384 25.85 -5.69 2.80
C PHE A 384 26.77 -6.49 1.88
N TYR A 385 27.41 -5.79 0.96
CA TYR A 385 28.43 -6.31 0.08
C TYR A 385 29.64 -5.41 0.19
N THR A 386 30.84 -5.95 0.03
CA THR A 386 32.07 -5.15 0.11
C THR A 386 33.11 -5.66 -0.87
N ASN A 387 33.91 -4.77 -1.40
CA ASN A 387 35.14 -5.05 -2.13
C ASN A 387 36.37 -4.48 -1.38
N SER A 388 36.18 -3.91 -0.19
CA SER A 388 37.24 -3.26 0.57
C SER A 388 38.32 -4.26 1.01
N SER A 389 39.57 -3.84 0.87
CA SER A 389 40.74 -4.59 1.33
C SER A 389 40.80 -4.79 2.84
N SER A 390 39.96 -4.07 3.61
CA SER A 390 39.86 -4.20 5.06
C SER A 390 39.16 -5.48 5.52
N TYR A 391 38.40 -6.15 4.63
CA TYR A 391 37.75 -7.43 4.92
C TYR A 391 38.58 -8.59 4.36
N PRO A 392 38.56 -9.80 4.93
CA PRO A 392 39.16 -11.00 4.31
C PRO A 392 38.63 -11.28 2.89
N SER A 393 39.44 -11.88 2.01
CA SER A 393 39.07 -12.12 0.60
C SER A 393 37.81 -12.97 0.43
N ASN A 394 37.55 -13.94 1.32
CA ASN A 394 36.34 -14.76 1.33
C ASN A 394 35.06 -14.00 1.73
N LYS A 395 35.17 -12.75 2.16
CA LYS A 395 34.04 -11.85 2.47
C LYS A 395 33.86 -10.75 1.43
N ARG A 396 34.72 -10.68 0.41
CA ARG A 396 34.67 -9.67 -0.63
C ARG A 396 33.93 -10.19 -1.85
N VAL A 397 33.17 -9.32 -2.50
CA VAL A 397 32.63 -9.61 -3.83
C VAL A 397 33.77 -9.68 -4.84
N GLY A 398 33.61 -10.50 -5.87
CA GLY A 398 34.60 -10.60 -6.96
C GLY A 398 34.78 -9.28 -7.70
N SER A 399 35.90 -9.13 -8.43
CA SER A 399 36.23 -7.92 -9.20
C SER A 399 35.11 -7.54 -10.19
N SER A 400 34.49 -8.53 -10.84
CA SER A 400 33.35 -8.33 -11.75
C SER A 400 32.11 -7.71 -11.09
N TRP A 401 32.00 -7.79 -9.76
CA TRP A 401 30.88 -7.29 -8.99
C TRP A 401 31.24 -6.05 -8.14
N SER A 402 32.47 -5.55 -8.24
CA SER A 402 32.96 -4.46 -7.39
C SER A 402 32.25 -3.13 -7.67
N SER A 403 31.97 -2.82 -8.94
CA SER A 403 31.12 -1.67 -9.31
C SER A 403 29.69 -1.81 -8.78
N TYR A 404 29.29 -3.03 -8.40
CA TYR A 404 27.96 -3.31 -7.93
C TYR A 404 27.77 -3.01 -6.43
N VAL A 405 28.81 -2.69 -5.66
CA VAL A 405 28.73 -2.48 -4.21
C VAL A 405 27.93 -1.23 -3.84
N LEU A 406 28.22 -0.10 -4.49
CA LEU A 406 27.59 1.21 -4.26
C LEU A 406 26.65 1.60 -5.40
N ARG A 407 25.54 2.22 -5.04
CA ARG A 407 24.48 2.68 -5.94
C ARG A 407 24.13 4.12 -5.67
N ASN A 408 23.70 4.82 -6.71
CA ASN A 408 23.39 6.24 -6.60
C ASN A 408 22.05 6.43 -5.88
N GLN A 409 20.96 5.87 -6.42
CA GLN A 409 19.63 6.17 -5.95
C GLN A 409 18.67 4.99 -6.03
N LEU A 410 17.84 4.84 -5.01
CA LEU A 410 16.66 3.98 -5.01
C LEU A 410 15.41 4.87 -4.83
N THR A 411 14.47 4.76 -5.77
CA THR A 411 13.15 5.35 -5.67
C THR A 411 12.12 4.24 -5.48
N THR A 412 11.41 4.28 -4.34
CA THR A 412 10.34 3.36 -4.00
C THR A 412 9.01 4.12 -4.05
N VAL A 413 8.12 3.77 -4.98
CA VAL A 413 6.75 4.30 -5.04
C VAL A 413 5.77 3.20 -4.63
N GLY A 414 5.11 3.36 -3.50
CA GLY A 414 4.27 2.35 -2.86
C GLY A 414 4.71 2.05 -1.44
N THR A 415 4.66 0.79 -1.05
CA THR A 415 4.75 0.39 0.36
C THR A 415 5.81 -0.66 0.58
N VAL A 416 6.53 -0.53 1.68
CA VAL A 416 7.37 -1.59 2.23
C VAL A 416 6.76 -2.13 3.52
N VAL A 417 6.44 -3.42 3.55
CA VAL A 417 6.05 -4.15 4.76
C VAL A 417 7.16 -5.14 5.11
N SER A 418 7.72 -5.03 6.32
CA SER A 418 8.87 -5.82 6.72
C SER A 418 8.80 -6.22 8.19
N ASN A 419 8.80 -7.52 8.45
CA ASN A 419 8.76 -8.04 9.81
C ASN A 419 10.05 -7.73 10.59
N TYR A 420 11.21 -7.77 9.93
CA TYR A 420 12.47 -7.34 10.53
C TYR A 420 12.96 -5.98 10.03
N ARG A 421 14.09 -5.53 10.61
CA ARG A 421 14.70 -4.25 10.30
C ARG A 421 14.97 -4.15 8.80
N THR A 422 14.47 -3.07 8.21
CA THR A 422 14.76 -2.74 6.82
C THR A 422 16.09 -1.99 6.70
N GLY A 423 16.72 -2.11 5.53
CA GLY A 423 17.95 -1.39 5.20
C GLY A 423 18.37 -1.66 3.76
N THR A 424 18.52 -0.59 2.98
CA THR A 424 18.99 -0.62 1.58
C THR A 424 20.34 0.09 1.39
N ALA A 425 20.87 0.66 2.47
CA ALA A 425 22.18 1.28 2.54
C ALA A 425 22.85 0.90 3.87
N TRP A 426 24.17 0.83 3.85
CA TRP A 426 25.02 0.48 4.98
C TRP A 426 26.07 1.57 5.13
N SER A 427 26.22 2.08 6.35
CA SER A 427 27.11 3.18 6.70
C SER A 427 28.16 2.72 7.69
N ASP A 428 29.35 3.30 7.61
CA ASP A 428 30.41 3.18 8.61
C ASP A 428 30.34 4.27 9.70
N GLY A 429 29.24 5.02 9.74
CA GLY A 429 29.04 6.17 10.62
C GLY A 429 29.37 7.52 9.97
N SER A 430 30.11 7.52 8.85
CA SER A 430 30.51 8.75 8.13
C SER A 430 29.99 8.81 6.70
N SER A 431 29.97 7.67 6.00
CA SER A 431 29.58 7.58 4.61
C SER A 431 28.87 6.26 4.32
N THR A 432 28.10 6.23 3.23
CA THR A 432 27.53 4.98 2.72
C THR A 432 28.64 4.14 2.09
N VAL A 433 28.88 2.95 2.64
CA VAL A 433 29.93 2.02 2.21
C VAL A 433 29.39 0.86 1.36
N SER A 434 28.08 0.64 1.38
CA SER A 434 27.39 -0.34 0.51
C SER A 434 25.92 0.02 0.37
N GLY A 435 25.35 -0.20 -0.82
CA GLY A 435 23.94 0.07 -1.09
C GLY A 435 23.71 1.44 -1.73
N PHE A 436 22.50 1.96 -1.57
CA PHE A 436 22.05 3.19 -2.23
C PHE A 436 22.43 4.44 -1.42
N GLN A 437 23.06 5.40 -2.07
CA GLN A 437 23.53 6.65 -1.45
C GLN A 437 22.41 7.65 -1.20
N SER A 438 21.35 7.62 -2.00
CA SER A 438 20.13 8.41 -1.82
C SER A 438 18.90 7.52 -1.95
N ARG A 439 17.88 7.77 -1.13
CA ARG A 439 16.65 6.97 -1.09
C ARG A 439 15.44 7.88 -1.07
N VAL A 440 14.56 7.71 -2.04
CA VAL A 440 13.31 8.45 -2.15
C VAL A 440 12.18 7.46 -2.02
N ASP A 441 11.39 7.59 -0.96
CA ASP A 441 10.29 6.70 -0.66
C ASP A 441 9.00 7.51 -0.68
N ALA A 442 8.01 7.09 -1.46
CA ALA A 442 6.72 7.74 -1.54
C ALA A 442 5.63 6.69 -1.56
N TYR A 443 4.61 6.77 -0.70
CA TYR A 443 3.46 5.88 -0.82
C TYR A 443 2.64 6.17 -2.09
N ASP A 444 1.98 5.15 -2.63
CA ASP A 444 1.07 5.31 -3.76
C ASP A 444 -0.36 5.48 -3.25
N GLN A 445 -0.86 6.72 -3.31
CA GLN A 445 -2.21 7.06 -2.85
C GLN A 445 -3.32 6.31 -3.60
N LEU A 446 -3.10 5.98 -4.87
CA LEU A 446 -4.10 5.26 -5.66
C LEU A 446 -4.19 3.82 -5.19
N GLN A 447 -3.05 3.17 -4.90
CA GLN A 447 -3.07 1.83 -4.31
C GLN A 447 -3.58 1.82 -2.85
N ALA A 448 -3.45 2.92 -2.10
CA ALA A 448 -3.98 3.00 -0.73
C ALA A 448 -5.50 2.76 -0.67
N THR A 449 -6.23 3.23 -1.68
CA THR A 449 -7.70 3.12 -1.77
C THR A 449 -8.18 2.05 -2.75
N ASP A 450 -7.30 1.59 -3.62
CA ASP A 450 -7.60 0.59 -4.64
C ASP A 450 -6.35 -0.26 -4.95
N PRO A 451 -5.90 -1.11 -4.03
CA PRO A 451 -4.69 -1.90 -4.21
C PRO A 451 -4.91 -3.06 -5.19
N PRO A 452 -3.85 -3.78 -5.62
CA PRO A 452 -3.98 -5.06 -6.28
C PRO A 452 -4.72 -6.08 -5.40
N PRO A 453 -5.38 -7.09 -6.00
CA PRO A 453 -6.16 -8.08 -5.23
C PRO A 453 -5.27 -8.84 -4.25
N PHE A 454 -5.79 -9.21 -3.09
CA PHE A 454 -5.05 -9.92 -2.04
C PHE A 454 -3.86 -9.14 -1.43
N THR A 455 -3.80 -7.83 -1.63
CA THR A 455 -2.83 -6.99 -0.91
C THR A 455 -3.12 -7.07 0.59
N PRO A 456 -2.10 -7.27 1.46
CA PRO A 456 -2.31 -7.38 2.89
C PRO A 456 -3.07 -6.18 3.49
N ALA A 457 -3.86 -6.45 4.53
CA ALA A 457 -4.63 -5.45 5.25
C ALA A 457 -3.91 -5.03 6.54
N ALA A 458 -3.70 -3.74 6.75
CA ALA A 458 -3.09 -3.19 7.95
C ALA A 458 -4.03 -3.22 9.17
N SER A 459 -5.33 -3.43 8.97
CA SER A 459 -6.33 -3.54 10.03
C SER A 459 -7.30 -4.69 9.74
N THR A 460 -7.83 -5.30 10.80
CA THR A 460 -8.93 -6.27 10.74
C THR A 460 -10.27 -5.63 10.45
N ASP A 461 -10.39 -4.34 10.75
CA ASP A 461 -11.64 -3.60 10.68
C ASP A 461 -11.91 -3.10 9.27
N TYR A 462 -13.16 -3.23 8.85
CA TYR A 462 -13.63 -2.67 7.60
C TYR A 462 -14.04 -1.21 7.80
N SER A 463 -13.70 -0.37 6.83
CA SER A 463 -14.05 1.05 6.84
C SER A 463 -14.20 1.58 5.41
N TYR A 464 -14.73 2.80 5.30
CA TYR A 464 -14.69 3.54 4.05
C TYR A 464 -13.28 4.08 3.82
N VAL A 465 -12.51 3.41 2.96
CA VAL A 465 -11.15 3.83 2.60
C VAL A 465 -11.14 4.96 1.57
N LEU A 466 -12.25 5.13 0.87
CA LEU A 466 -12.50 6.24 -0.06
C LEU A 466 -13.92 6.74 0.19
N TRP A 467 -14.05 8.05 0.31
CA TRP A 467 -15.32 8.76 0.42
C TRP A 467 -15.26 10.00 -0.50
N ARG A 468 -16.29 10.20 -1.32
CA ARG A 468 -16.40 11.40 -2.17
C ARG A 468 -17.86 11.70 -2.53
N GLU A 469 -18.16 12.99 -2.69
CA GLU A 469 -19.37 13.46 -3.38
C GLU A 469 -19.17 13.37 -4.90
N GLN A 470 -20.22 12.97 -5.64
CA GLN A 470 -20.23 12.85 -7.10
C GLN A 470 -20.98 13.97 -7.81
#